data_AF-A0A521M550-F1
#
_entry.id   AF-A0A521M550-F1
#
_cell.length_a   1.000
_cell.length_b   1.000
_cell.length_c   1.000
_cell.angle_alpha   90.00
_cell.angle_beta   90.00
_cell.angle_gamma   90.00
#
_symmetry.space_group_name_H-M   'P 1'
#
loop_
_entity.id
_entity.type
_entity.pdbx_description
1 polymer ?
#
loop_
_entity_poly.entity_id
_entity_poly.type
_entity_poly.pdbx_seq_one_letter_code
_entity_poly.pdbx_strand_id
1 'polypeptide(L)'
;MAEKRIDLQKLRPGDLFHAQYPGGQTVTGLTLEVTAARIRGRDITRQEILEIDRATGVSIPTDGDPCTIYSTEALPPDLHEAIIGLDRKYGSGRTPTEEESKLTLAERKALIFINP
;
A
#
# COMPACT_ATOMS: atom_id res chain seq x y z
N MET A 1 2.83 23.59 8.89
CA MET A 1 2.89 23.01 7.53
C MET A 1 1.44 22.85 7.09
N ALA A 2 1.06 23.34 5.91
CA ALA A 2 -0.32 23.16 5.45
C ALA A 2 -0.57 21.67 5.21
N GLU A 3 -1.56 21.07 5.87
CA GLU A 3 -2.00 19.70 5.59
C GLU A 3 -2.40 19.63 4.11
N LYS A 4 -1.58 18.95 3.29
CA LYS A 4 -1.94 18.65 1.91
C LYS A 4 -3.15 17.73 1.97
N ARG A 5 -4.34 18.29 1.74
CA ARG A 5 -5.59 17.53 1.76
C ARG A 5 -5.56 16.56 0.57
N ILE A 6 -5.49 15.28 0.88
CA ILE A 6 -5.42 14.21 -0.13
C ILE A 6 -6.80 13.98 -0.70
N ASP A 7 -6.89 13.92 -2.02
CA ASP A 7 -8.14 13.65 -2.71
C ASP A 7 -8.41 12.15 -2.77
N LEU A 8 -8.86 11.59 -1.65
CA LEU A 8 -9.21 10.17 -1.51
C LEU A 8 -10.41 9.77 -2.40
N GLN A 9 -11.13 10.75 -2.99
CA GLN A 9 -12.24 10.46 -3.89
C GLN A 9 -11.76 9.94 -5.25
N LYS A 10 -10.51 10.21 -5.63
CA LYS A 10 -9.89 9.75 -6.87
C LYS A 10 -9.32 8.34 -6.79
N LEU A 11 -9.10 7.80 -5.60
CA LEU A 11 -8.54 6.47 -5.43
C LEU A 11 -9.44 5.40 -6.07
N ARG A 12 -8.83 4.44 -6.76
CA ARG A 12 -9.47 3.31 -7.44
C ARG A 12 -8.77 2.00 -7.07
N PRO A 13 -9.46 0.85 -7.22
CA PRO A 13 -8.79 -0.44 -7.18
C PRO A 13 -7.57 -0.48 -8.11
N GLY A 14 -6.43 -0.96 -7.60
CA GLY A 14 -5.14 -0.99 -8.31
C GLY A 14 -4.22 0.20 -8.01
N ASP A 15 -4.75 1.29 -7.45
CA ASP A 15 -3.94 2.44 -7.05
C ASP A 15 -3.14 2.13 -5.78
N LEU A 16 -1.94 2.70 -5.70
CA LEU A 16 -1.12 2.66 -4.51
C LEU A 16 -1.41 3.85 -3.60
N PHE A 17 -1.32 3.63 -2.29
CA PHE A 17 -1.34 4.68 -1.29
C PHE A 17 -0.20 4.50 -0.30
N HIS A 18 0.22 5.60 0.32
CA HIS A 18 1.22 5.61 1.37
C HIS A 18 0.58 6.14 2.64
N ALA A 19 0.69 5.36 3.71
CA ALA A 19 0.18 5.69 5.03
C ALA A 19 1.29 5.67 6.07
N GLN A 20 1.08 6.34 7.19
CA GLN A 20 2.04 6.40 8.29
C GLN A 20 1.34 6.18 9.62
N TYR A 21 1.95 5.36 10.48
CA TYR A 21 1.56 5.18 11.88
C TYR A 21 2.09 6.33 12.75
N PRO A 22 1.50 6.60 13.92
CA PRO A 22 1.97 7.64 14.85
C PRO A 22 3.45 7.48 15.25
N GLY A 23 3.96 6.25 15.29
CA GLY A 23 5.37 5.94 15.54
C GLY A 23 6.33 6.21 14.37
N GLY A 24 5.86 6.78 13.26
CA GLY A 24 6.66 7.13 12.08
C GLY A 24 6.82 6.01 11.05
N GLN A 25 6.45 4.78 11.41
CA GLN A 25 6.48 3.64 10.48
C GLN A 25 5.53 3.88 9.30
N THR A 26 6.03 3.63 8.09
CA THR A 26 5.27 3.81 6.85
C THR A 26 4.71 2.49 6.33
N VAL A 27 3.65 2.60 5.56
CA VAL A 27 3.00 1.51 4.85
C VAL A 27 2.81 1.92 3.40
N THR A 28 3.16 1.02 2.48
CA THR A 28 2.77 1.11 1.08
C THR A 28 1.65 0.12 0.84
N GLY A 29 0.45 0.65 0.57
CA GLY A 29 -0.76 -0.14 0.42
C GLY A 29 -1.22 -0.21 -1.04
N LEU A 30 -1.68 -1.38 -1.45
CA LEU A 30 -2.43 -1.58 -2.69
C LEU A 30 -3.93 -1.44 -2.41
N THR A 31 -4.60 -0.57 -3.14
CA THR A 31 -6.07 -0.44 -3.08
C THR A 31 -6.72 -1.66 -3.73
N LEU A 32 -7.49 -2.43 -2.96
CA LEU A 32 -8.22 -3.60 -3.46
C LEU A 32 -9.65 -3.26 -3.83
N GLU A 33 -10.32 -2.46 -3.00
CA GLU A 33 -11.71 -2.09 -3.16
C GLU A 33 -11.95 -0.67 -2.62
N VAL A 34 -12.84 0.08 -3.28
CA VAL A 34 -13.26 1.42 -2.83
C VAL A 34 -14.78 1.49 -2.84
N THR A 35 -15.36 1.77 -1.68
CA THR A 35 -16.80 1.99 -1.49
C THR A 35 -17.08 3.47 -1.18
N ALA A 36 -18.35 3.83 -0.97
CA ALA A 36 -18.70 5.19 -0.57
C ALA A 36 -18.05 5.61 0.77
N ALA A 37 -17.91 4.67 1.72
CA ALA A 37 -17.43 4.97 3.07
C ALA A 37 -16.02 4.46 3.36
N ARG A 38 -15.54 3.44 2.64
CA ARG A 38 -14.29 2.73 2.96
C ARG A 38 -13.40 2.50 1.77
N ILE A 39 -12.11 2.49 2.04
CA ILE A 39 -11.06 1.98 1.17
C ILE A 39 -10.54 0.70 1.83
N ARG A 40 -10.60 -0.41 1.10
CA ARG A 40 -9.95 -1.66 1.50
C ARG A 40 -8.62 -1.77 0.79
N GLY A 41 -7.55 -1.78 1.56
CA GLY A 41 -6.18 -1.90 1.07
C GLY A 41 -5.48 -3.14 1.58
N ARG A 42 -4.33 -3.44 1.00
CA ARG A 42 -3.39 -4.44 1.50
C ARG A 42 -2.01 -3.83 1.64
N ASP A 43 -1.39 -3.97 2.80
CA ASP A 43 0.04 -3.71 2.97
C ASP A 43 0.81 -4.70 2.10
N ILE A 44 1.56 -4.19 1.12
CA ILE A 44 2.26 -5.04 0.15
C ILE A 44 3.41 -5.82 0.80
N THR A 45 4.01 -5.27 1.86
CA THR A 45 5.14 -5.89 2.55
C THR A 45 4.67 -6.94 3.55
N ARG A 46 3.65 -6.61 4.36
CA ARG A 46 3.14 -7.51 5.41
C ARG A 46 2.02 -8.45 4.94
N GLN A 47 1.42 -8.16 3.78
CA GLN A 47 0.24 -8.85 3.26
C GLN A 47 -0.99 -8.76 4.19
N GLU A 48 -1.04 -7.74 5.05
CA GLU A 48 -2.14 -7.47 5.97
C GLU A 48 -3.21 -6.59 5.32
N ILE A 49 -4.48 -6.86 5.63
CA ILE A 49 -5.61 -6.05 5.14
C ILE A 49 -5.80 -4.83 6.02
N LEU A 50 -5.93 -3.67 5.37
CA LEU A 50 -6.23 -2.39 6.01
C LEU A 50 -7.61 -1.92 5.56
N GLU A 51 -8.48 -1.69 6.54
CA GLU A 51 -9.75 -1.00 6.33
C GLU A 51 -9.55 0.48 6.65
N ILE A 52 -9.86 1.38 5.73
CA ILE A 52 -9.58 2.81 5.87
C ILE A 52 -10.87 3.60 5.65
N ASP A 53 -11.14 4.53 6.57
CA ASP A 53 -12.24 5.48 6.40
C ASP A 53 -11.93 6.42 5.23
N ARG A 54 -12.80 6.42 4.21
CA ARG A 54 -12.56 7.17 2.97
C ARG A 54 -12.64 8.68 3.14
N ALA A 55 -13.37 9.16 4.14
CA ALA A 55 -13.53 10.59 4.38
C ALA A 55 -12.29 11.18 5.06
N THR A 56 -11.66 10.42 5.96
CA THR A 56 -10.54 10.88 6.77
C THR A 56 -9.18 10.35 6.29
N GLY A 57 -9.15 9.21 5.59
CA GLY A 57 -7.90 8.52 5.23
C GLY A 57 -7.25 7.77 6.38
N VAL A 58 -7.92 7.64 7.51
CA VAL A 58 -7.42 6.97 8.71
C VAL A 58 -7.86 5.50 8.69
N SER A 59 -6.93 4.58 8.96
CA SER A 59 -7.25 3.16 9.10
C SER A 59 -8.16 2.93 10.30
N ILE A 60 -9.19 2.11 10.12
CA ILE A 60 -10.04 1.59 11.18
C ILE A 60 -9.19 0.58 11.96
N PRO A 61 -8.86 0.84 13.24
CA PRO A 61 -7.99 -0.04 14.00
C PRO A 61 -8.69 -1.38 14.24
N THR A 62 -8.02 -2.47 13.85
CA THR A 62 -8.40 -3.85 14.21
C THR A 62 -7.62 -4.35 15.40
N ASP A 63 -6.31 -4.05 15.45
CA ASP A 63 -5.42 -4.17 16.61
C ASP A 63 -4.26 -3.17 16.44
N GLY A 64 -4.01 -2.31 17.44
CA GLY A 64 -2.92 -1.32 17.43
C GLY A 64 -3.32 0.10 17.00
N ASP A 65 -2.32 0.96 16.79
CA ASP A 65 -2.52 2.36 16.43
C ASP A 65 -2.97 2.51 14.97
N PRO A 66 -3.89 3.44 14.66
CA PRO A 66 -4.32 3.66 13.28
C PRO A 66 -3.24 4.36 12.46
N CYS A 67 -3.06 3.98 11.20
CA CYS A 67 -2.25 4.71 10.24
C CYS A 67 -3.11 5.72 9.44
N THR A 68 -2.48 6.78 8.93
CA THR A 68 -3.15 7.81 8.13
C THR A 68 -2.51 7.90 6.75
N ILE A 69 -3.33 7.86 5.69
CA ILE A 69 -2.86 8.09 4.32
C ILE A 69 -2.29 9.51 4.23
N TYR A 70 -1.04 9.63 3.79
CA TYR A 70 -0.36 10.91 3.55
C TYR A 70 0.00 11.12 2.06
N SER A 71 -0.11 10.09 1.21
CA SER A 71 0.04 10.24 -0.24
C SER A 71 -0.76 9.18 -1.03
N THR A 72 -1.31 9.58 -2.17
CA THR A 72 -1.88 8.68 -3.20
C THR A 72 -1.23 8.92 -4.55
N GLU A 73 -0.03 9.51 -4.56
CA GLU A 73 0.71 9.75 -5.80
C GLU A 73 1.14 8.42 -6.40
N ALA A 74 0.89 8.27 -7.70
CA ALA A 74 1.29 7.09 -8.45
C ALA A 74 2.81 6.97 -8.43
N LEU A 75 3.30 5.76 -8.22
CA LEU A 75 4.71 5.46 -8.46
C LEU A 75 5.01 5.57 -9.96
N PRO A 76 6.27 5.87 -10.33
CA PRO A 76 6.73 5.69 -11.70
C PRO A 76 6.31 4.32 -12.25
N PRO A 77 5.84 4.20 -13.50
CA PRO A 77 5.24 2.97 -14.03
C PRO A 77 6.07 1.71 -13.79
N ASP A 78 7.39 1.79 -14.00
CA ASP A 78 8.31 0.66 -13.79
C ASP A 78 8.35 0.19 -12.32
N LEU A 79 8.24 1.13 -11.37
CA LEU A 79 8.20 0.82 -9.94
C LEU A 79 6.82 0.32 -9.52
N HIS A 80 5.74 0.89 -10.07
CA HIS A 80 4.39 0.41 -9.84
C HIS A 80 4.25 -1.05 -10.26
N GLU A 81 4.65 -1.41 -11.47
CA GLU A 81 4.58 -2.80 -11.96
C GLU A 81 5.45 -3.75 -11.12
N ALA A 82 6.63 -3.32 -10.69
CA ALA A 82 7.47 -4.12 -9.80
C ALA A 82 6.81 -4.37 -8.43
N ILE A 83 6.14 -3.37 -7.86
CA ILE A 83 5.41 -3.48 -6.59
C ILE A 83 4.17 -4.36 -6.73
N ILE A 84 3.42 -4.25 -7.83
CA ILE A 84 2.30 -5.14 -8.14
C ILE A 84 2.78 -6.58 -8.36
N GLY A 85 3.93 -6.77 -9.03
CA GLY A 85 4.55 -8.08 -9.21
C GLY A 85 4.87 -8.75 -7.86
N LEU A 86 5.45 -7.98 -6.94
CA LEU A 86 5.74 -8.42 -5.58
C LEU A 86 4.47 -8.83 -4.83
N ASP A 87 3.45 -7.98 -4.87
CA ASP A 87 2.16 -8.24 -4.23
C ASP A 87 1.47 -9.49 -4.79
N ARG A 88 1.50 -9.71 -6.11
CA ARG A 88 0.95 -10.93 -6.73
C ARG A 88 1.73 -12.18 -6.31
N LYS A 89 3.05 -12.07 -6.23
CA LYS A 89 3.94 -13.17 -5.89
C LYS A 89 3.72 -13.68 -4.47
N TYR A 90 3.56 -12.80 -3.50
CA TYR A 90 3.36 -13.20 -2.10
C TYR A 90 1.89 -13.20 -1.66
N GLY A 91 1.02 -12.46 -2.33
CA GLY A 91 -0.39 -12.30 -1.97
C GLY A 91 -1.36 -13.25 -2.65
N SER A 92 -0.87 -14.21 -3.45
CA SER A 92 -1.70 -15.20 -4.16
C SER A 92 -2.15 -16.38 -3.31
N GLY A 93 -1.67 -16.48 -2.06
CA GLY A 93 -1.94 -17.65 -1.19
C GLY A 93 -1.26 -18.95 -1.65
N ARG A 94 -0.54 -18.90 -2.78
CA ARG A 94 0.35 -19.96 -3.26
C ARG A 94 1.73 -19.77 -2.63
N THR A 95 2.35 -20.87 -2.21
CA THR A 95 3.77 -20.88 -1.86
C THR A 95 4.59 -20.78 -3.14
N PRO A 96 5.39 -19.72 -3.35
CA PRO A 96 6.28 -19.63 -4.50
C PRO A 96 7.39 -20.69 -4.37
N THR A 97 7.94 -21.13 -5.50
CA THR A 97 9.19 -21.92 -5.48
C THR A 97 10.36 -21.09 -4.95
N GLU A 98 11.48 -21.73 -4.62
CA GLU A 98 12.67 -21.02 -4.15
C GLU A 98 13.18 -19.97 -5.15
N GLU A 99 13.21 -20.32 -6.44
CA GLU A 99 13.59 -19.38 -7.51
C GLU A 99 12.57 -18.26 -7.66
N GLU A 100 11.27 -18.57 -7.64
CA GLU A 100 10.22 -17.55 -7.70
C GLU A 100 10.26 -16.63 -6.49
N SER A 101 10.72 -17.09 -5.32
CA SER A 101 10.82 -16.30 -4.09
C SER A 101 11.94 -15.26 -4.14
N LYS A 102 12.92 -15.40 -5.04
CA LYS A 102 14.03 -14.43 -5.14
C LYS A 102 13.54 -13.12 -5.71
N LEU A 103 13.94 -12.01 -5.09
CA LEU A 103 13.61 -10.68 -5.59
C LEU A 103 14.37 -10.39 -6.89
N THR A 104 13.66 -9.92 -7.90
CA THR A 104 14.27 -9.36 -9.10
C THR A 104 14.97 -8.03 -8.78
N LEU A 105 15.84 -7.57 -9.69
CA LEU A 105 16.50 -6.27 -9.54
C LEU A 105 15.48 -5.13 -9.48
N ALA A 106 14.38 -5.22 -10.24
CA ALA A 106 13.31 -4.22 -10.26
C ALA A 106 12.56 -4.19 -8.92
N GLU A 107 12.17 -5.36 -8.39
CA GLU A 107 11.52 -5.48 -7.08
C GLU A 107 12.40 -4.93 -5.95
N ARG A 108 13.71 -5.23 -5.95
CA ARG A 108 14.66 -4.67 -4.97
C ARG A 108 14.74 -3.15 -5.04
N LYS A 109 14.85 -2.59 -6.25
CA LYS A 109 14.91 -1.13 -6.44
C LYS A 109 13.61 -0.47 -5.98
N ALA A 110 12.47 -1.08 -6.27
CA ALA A 110 11.18 -0.57 -5.86
C ALA A 110 11.04 -0.57 -4.33
N LEU A 111 11.44 -1.64 -3.65
CA LEU A 111 11.45 -1.71 -2.18
C LEU A 111 12.32 -0.63 -1.53
N ILE A 112 13.51 -0.38 -2.08
CA ILE A 112 14.40 0.70 -1.59
C ILE A 112 13.78 2.08 -1.81
N PHE A 113 13.05 2.27 -2.91
CA PHE A 113 12.43 3.56 -3.22
C PHE A 113 11.27 3.89 -2.27
N ILE A 114 10.42 2.90 -1.94
CA ILE A 114 9.23 3.11 -1.10
C ILE A 114 9.53 3.05 0.41
N ASN A 115 10.67 2.46 0.80
CA ASN A 115 11.13 2.35 2.18
C ASN A 115 12.63 2.69 2.28
N PRO A 116 13.01 3.98 2.11
CA PRO A 116 14.39 4.43 2.15
C PRO A 116 15.03 4.38 3.54
#